data_AF-A0A9N8KUZ3-F1
#
_entry.id   AF-A0A9N8KUZ3-F1
#
_cell.length_a   1.000
_cell.length_b   1.000
_cell.length_c   1.000
_cell.angle_alpha   90.00
_cell.angle_beta   90.00
_cell.angle_gamma   90.00
#
_symmetry.space_group_name_H-M   'P 1'
#
loop_
_entity.id
_entity.type
_entity.pdbx_description
1 polymer ?
#
loop_
_entity_poly.entity_id
_entity_poly.type
_entity_poly.pdbx_seq_one_letter_code
_entity_poly.pdbx_strand_id
1 'polypeptide(L)'
;MYLPLYNDSEKKYYLKIPSKLCFSAVSIPLFAFVICVMLTMYKDFDSANNTHCKVPNIFPSISASIGNYEPQGTIWKLAIYIHAPIRFYIITLRWKYYKSVIQENCIIIVKIAVFLNVIENFALLGLTHWTSSKNYRKLHLVTLSYT
;
A
#
# COMPACT_ATOMS: atom_id res chain seq x y z
N MET A 1 -15.48 -30.55 -46.17
CA MET A 1 -14.61 -29.49 -45.59
C MET A 1 -15.15 -29.21 -44.19
N TYR A 2 -14.59 -29.87 -43.17
CA TYR A 2 -15.06 -29.75 -41.80
C TYR A 2 -14.54 -28.42 -41.22
N LEU A 3 -15.44 -27.53 -40.85
CA LEU A 3 -15.14 -26.41 -39.95
C LEU A 3 -15.08 -26.99 -38.53
N PRO A 4 -13.96 -26.92 -37.80
CA PRO A 4 -13.98 -27.23 -36.39
C PRO A 4 -14.66 -26.05 -35.69
N LEU A 5 -15.90 -26.27 -35.23
CA LEU A 5 -16.51 -25.46 -34.19
C LEU A 5 -15.60 -25.57 -32.96
N TYR A 6 -14.80 -24.54 -32.74
CA TYR A 6 -14.03 -24.31 -31.53
C TYR A 6 -15.03 -24.19 -30.37
N ASN A 7 -15.35 -25.35 -29.81
CA ASN A 7 -16.05 -25.52 -28.55
C ASN A 7 -15.03 -25.30 -27.45
N ASP A 8 -14.93 -24.08 -26.95
CA ASP A 8 -14.57 -23.93 -25.55
C ASP A 8 -15.72 -23.22 -24.86
N SER A 9 -16.36 -24.00 -24.00
CA SER A 9 -17.20 -23.59 -22.90
C SER A 9 -16.46 -22.58 -22.01
N GLU A 10 -16.20 -21.38 -22.51
CA GLU A 10 -15.79 -20.24 -21.70
C GLU A 10 -16.97 -19.91 -20.80
N LYS A 11 -16.99 -20.54 -19.61
CA LYS A 11 -17.76 -20.06 -18.48
C LYS A 11 -17.31 -18.62 -18.24
N LYS A 12 -18.01 -17.68 -18.88
CA LYS A 12 -17.88 -16.25 -18.69
C LYS A 12 -18.40 -15.95 -17.29
N TYR A 13 -17.55 -16.16 -16.30
CA TYR A 13 -17.80 -15.66 -14.96
C TYR A 13 -17.77 -14.14 -15.07
N TYR A 14 -18.94 -13.53 -15.25
CA TYR A 14 -19.15 -12.12 -14.99
C TYR A 14 -18.92 -11.93 -13.48
N LEU A 15 -17.65 -11.83 -13.08
CA LEU A 15 -17.28 -11.49 -11.72
C LEU A 15 -17.69 -10.03 -11.56
N LYS A 16 -18.93 -9.84 -11.10
CA LYS A 16 -19.50 -8.53 -10.81
C LYS A 16 -18.64 -7.94 -9.70
N ILE A 17 -17.70 -7.07 -10.06
CA ILE A 17 -16.86 -6.37 -9.09
C ILE A 17 -17.83 -5.62 -8.18
N PRO A 18 -17.92 -5.96 -6.88
CA PRO A 18 -18.76 -5.19 -6.00
C PRO A 18 -18.12 -3.81 -5.89
N SER A 19 -18.77 -2.79 -6.45
CA SER A 19 -18.33 -1.39 -6.39
C SER A 19 -17.98 -0.93 -4.98
N LYS A 20 -18.64 -1.52 -3.97
CA LYS A 20 -18.38 -1.34 -2.54
C LYS A 20 -16.95 -1.71 -2.12
N LEU A 21 -16.33 -2.73 -2.72
CA LEU A 21 -14.96 -3.13 -2.41
C LEU A 21 -13.94 -2.08 -2.91
N CYS A 22 -14.17 -1.49 -4.08
CA CYS A 22 -13.33 -0.40 -4.58
C CYS A 22 -13.44 0.84 -3.69
N PHE A 23 -14.66 1.21 -3.27
CA PHE A 23 -14.86 2.36 -2.40
C PHE A 23 -14.23 2.13 -1.02
N SER A 24 -14.39 0.93 -0.45
CA SER A 24 -13.77 0.55 0.81
C SER A 24 -12.24 0.55 0.73
N ALA A 25 -11.68 0.03 -0.37
CA ALA A 25 -10.24 0.07 -0.63
C ALA A 25 -9.69 1.51 -0.57
N VAL A 26 -10.33 2.45 -1.25
CA VAL A 26 -9.86 3.85 -1.28
C VAL A 26 -10.06 4.56 0.08
N SER A 27 -11.14 4.24 0.79
CA SER A 27 -11.52 4.96 2.02
C SER A 27 -10.66 4.62 3.22
N ILE A 28 -10.22 3.36 3.36
CA ILE A 28 -9.44 2.87 4.52
C ILE A 28 -8.10 3.63 4.71
N PRO A 29 -7.19 3.70 3.71
CA PRO A 29 -5.93 4.41 3.87
C PRO A 29 -6.12 5.92 4.01
N LEU A 30 -7.16 6.48 3.39
CA LEU A 30 -7.47 7.91 3.51
C LEU A 30 -7.92 8.26 4.94
N PHE A 31 -8.80 7.46 5.53
CA PHE A 31 -9.25 7.67 6.90
C PHE A 31 -8.10 7.48 7.91
N ALA A 32 -7.28 6.45 7.72
CA ALA A 32 -6.10 6.24 8.53
C ALA A 32 -5.10 7.40 8.43
N PHE A 33 -4.90 7.96 7.23
CA PHE A 33 -4.05 9.13 7.01
C PHE A 33 -4.55 10.34 7.80
N VAL A 34 -5.84 10.66 7.68
CA VAL A 34 -6.46 11.80 8.37
C VAL A 34 -6.32 11.65 9.88
N ILE A 35 -6.58 10.45 10.42
CA ILE A 35 -6.40 10.19 11.85
C ILE A 35 -4.95 10.39 12.29
N CYS A 36 -3.97 9.87 11.52
CA CYS A 36 -2.56 10.03 11.87
C CYS A 36 -2.15 11.50 11.90
N VAL A 37 -2.56 12.30 10.91
CA VAL A 37 -2.29 13.74 10.86
C VAL A 37 -2.93 14.48 12.03
N MET A 38 -4.21 14.22 12.31
CA MET A 38 -4.92 14.87 13.42
C MET A 38 -4.29 14.53 14.77
N LEU A 39 -3.90 13.27 14.97
CA LEU A 39 -3.21 12.84 16.20
C LEU A 39 -1.82 13.49 16.34
N THR A 40 -1.05 13.61 15.26
CA THR A 40 0.25 14.30 15.28
C THR A 40 0.07 15.79 15.59
N MET A 41 -0.93 16.45 15.01
CA MET A 41 -1.21 17.86 15.31
C MET A 41 -1.70 18.08 16.75
N TYR A 42 -2.42 17.14 17.34
CA TYR A 42 -2.95 17.29 18.70
C TYR A 42 -1.95 16.91 19.80
N LYS A 43 -1.19 15.82 19.61
CA LYS A 43 -0.30 15.27 20.65
C LYS A 43 1.16 15.67 20.51
N ASP A 44 1.64 15.79 19.28
CA ASP A 44 3.06 15.91 18.98
C ASP A 44 3.38 17.20 18.21
N PHE A 45 2.58 18.26 18.35
CA PHE A 45 2.76 19.51 17.62
C PHE A 45 4.17 20.07 17.78
N ASP A 46 4.67 20.19 19.02
CA ASP A 46 6.02 20.68 19.27
C ASP A 46 7.09 19.71 18.76
N SER A 47 6.91 18.40 18.98
CA SER A 47 7.90 17.38 18.58
C SER A 47 7.99 17.20 17.06
N ALA A 48 6.87 17.39 16.35
CA ALA A 48 6.78 17.29 14.89
C ALA A 48 7.13 18.60 14.18
N ASN A 49 7.17 19.71 14.93
CA ASN A 49 7.54 21.03 14.44
C ASN A 49 8.94 21.51 14.87
N ASN A 50 9.58 20.80 15.81
CA ASN A 50 10.96 21.03 16.22
C ASN A 50 11.91 20.56 15.11
N THR A 51 12.04 21.40 14.09
CA THR A 51 13.12 21.28 13.10
C THR A 51 14.42 21.78 13.70
N HIS A 52 15.56 21.28 13.19
CA HIS A 52 16.91 21.70 13.62
C HIS A 52 17.13 23.23 13.55
N CYS A 53 16.33 23.94 12.76
CA CYS A 53 16.36 25.39 12.61
C CYS A 53 15.31 26.15 13.46
N LYS A 54 14.51 25.45 14.29
CA LYS A 54 13.42 26.02 15.12
C LYS A 54 12.44 26.91 14.35
N VAL A 55 12.24 26.65 13.06
CA VAL A 55 11.22 27.35 12.26
C VAL A 55 9.90 26.59 12.43
N PRO A 56 8.83 27.26 12.90
CA PRO A 56 7.53 26.61 13.02
C PRO A 56 6.95 26.38 11.62
N ASN A 57 6.94 25.12 11.21
CA ASN A 57 6.17 24.61 10.09
C ASN A 57 4.70 24.42 10.51
N ILE A 58 3.77 24.82 9.64
CA ILE A 58 2.33 24.69 9.91
C ILE A 58 1.89 23.22 9.83
N PHE A 59 2.57 22.40 9.01
CA PHE A 59 2.26 20.98 8.85
C PHE A 59 3.49 20.09 9.12
N PRO A 60 3.38 19.07 9.98
CA PRO A 60 4.42 18.07 10.11
C PRO A 60 4.61 17.30 8.80
N SER A 61 5.81 16.79 8.55
CA SER A 61 6.07 15.95 7.37
C SER A 61 5.09 14.75 7.34
N ILE A 62 4.60 14.42 6.14
CA ILE A 62 3.68 13.28 5.92
C ILE A 62 4.31 11.99 6.43
N SER A 63 5.60 11.76 6.14
CA SER A 63 6.33 10.59 6.61
C SER A 63 6.56 10.61 8.12
N ALA A 64 6.70 11.79 8.72
CA ALA A 64 6.86 11.93 10.17
C ALA A 64 5.56 11.59 10.91
N SER A 65 4.44 12.13 10.44
CA SER A 65 3.10 11.90 11.03
C SER A 65 2.66 10.44 10.95
N ILE A 66 3.09 9.75 9.90
CA ILE A 66 2.73 8.36 9.62
C ILE A 66 3.72 7.36 10.22
N GLY A 67 4.99 7.71 10.40
CA GLY A 67 6.05 6.75 10.72
C GLY A 67 6.80 7.00 12.02
N ASN A 68 6.84 8.25 12.50
CA ASN A 68 7.79 8.67 13.53
C ASN A 68 7.21 8.64 14.94
N TYR A 69 5.89 8.78 15.07
CA TYR A 69 5.18 8.84 16.35
C TYR A 69 4.39 7.54 16.59
N GLU A 70 4.52 6.97 17.79
CA GLU A 70 3.65 5.90 18.29
C GLU A 70 2.54 6.55 19.16
N PRO A 71 1.25 6.23 18.95
CA PRO A 71 0.68 5.07 18.26
C PRO A 71 0.32 5.26 16.76
N GLN A 72 0.50 6.45 16.19
CA GLN A 72 0.07 6.81 14.83
C GLN A 72 0.64 5.86 13.77
N GLY A 73 1.93 5.52 13.86
CA GLY A 73 2.56 4.58 12.93
C GLY A 73 2.04 3.14 13.01
N THR A 74 1.52 2.72 14.16
CA THR A 74 0.86 1.41 14.29
C THR A 74 -0.51 1.41 13.60
N ILE A 75 -1.27 2.51 13.74
CA ILE A 75 -2.57 2.70 13.05
C ILE A 75 -2.37 2.67 11.54
N TRP A 76 -1.36 3.37 11.04
CA TRP A 76 -1.03 3.36 9.61
C TRP A 76 -0.64 1.97 9.11
N LYS A 77 0.22 1.26 9.85
CA LYS A 77 0.62 -0.12 9.50
C LYS A 77 -0.58 -1.04 9.42
N LEU A 78 -1.48 -0.99 10.41
CA LEU A 78 -2.70 -1.78 10.41
C LEU A 78 -3.58 -1.47 9.20
N ALA A 79 -3.77 -0.19 8.87
CA ALA A 79 -4.54 0.22 7.71
C ALA A 79 -3.94 -0.31 6.39
N ILE A 80 -2.61 -0.26 6.24
CA ILE A 80 -1.91 -0.82 5.06
C ILE A 80 -2.04 -2.36 5.02
N TYR A 81 -1.93 -3.05 6.15
CA TYR A 81 -2.10 -4.50 6.21
C TYR A 81 -3.53 -4.94 5.85
N ILE A 82 -4.54 -4.21 6.31
CA ILE A 82 -5.95 -4.46 5.93
C ILE A 82 -6.18 -4.17 4.45
N HIS A 83 -5.52 -3.14 3.90
CA HIS A 83 -5.65 -2.76 2.50
C HIS A 83 -4.92 -3.70 1.53
N ALA A 84 -3.81 -4.32 1.96
CA ALA A 84 -2.98 -5.20 1.14
C ALA A 84 -3.73 -6.37 0.45
N PRO A 85 -4.55 -7.19 1.15
CA PRO A 85 -5.28 -8.28 0.51
C PRO A 85 -6.25 -7.78 -0.58
N ILE A 86 -6.83 -6.59 -0.41
CA ILE A 86 -7.71 -5.98 -1.41
C ILE A 86 -6.92 -5.65 -2.68
N ARG A 87 -5.69 -5.14 -2.56
CA ARG A 87 -4.81 -4.89 -3.73
C ARG A 87 -4.46 -6.18 -4.46
N PHE A 88 -4.09 -7.23 -3.73
CA PHE A 88 -3.81 -8.53 -4.35
C PHE A 88 -5.05 -9.09 -5.08
N TYR A 89 -6.24 -8.94 -4.50
CA TYR A 89 -7.49 -9.33 -5.16
C TYR A 89 -7.70 -8.58 -6.49
N ILE A 90 -7.50 -7.26 -6.51
CA ILE A 90 -7.61 -6.46 -7.75
C ILE A 90 -6.61 -6.91 -8.82
N ILE A 91 -5.38 -7.28 -8.44
CA ILE A 91 -4.37 -7.80 -9.39
C ILE A 91 -4.86 -9.09 -10.06
N THR A 92 -5.45 -10.03 -9.29
CA THR A 92 -6.00 -11.27 -9.89
C THR A 92 -7.13 -10.98 -10.88
N LEU A 93 -7.91 -9.94 -10.59
CA LEU A 93 -9.02 -9.53 -11.44
C LEU A 93 -8.53 -8.89 -12.74
N ARG A 94 -7.50 -8.02 -12.64
CA ARG A 94 -6.79 -7.44 -13.80
C ARG A 94 -6.17 -8.52 -14.68
N TRP A 95 -5.54 -9.54 -14.08
CA TRP A 95 -4.99 -10.68 -14.81
C TRP A 95 -6.07 -11.39 -15.66
N LYS A 96 -7.22 -11.68 -15.05
CA LYS A 96 -8.35 -12.32 -15.75
C LYS A 96 -8.88 -11.43 -16.89
N TYR A 97 -9.03 -10.14 -16.65
CA TYR A 97 -9.48 -9.18 -17.65
C TYR A 97 -8.49 -9.07 -18.82
N TYR A 98 -7.19 -8.95 -18.55
CA TYR A 98 -6.19 -8.87 -19.61
C TYR A 98 -6.13 -10.17 -20.42
N LYS A 99 -6.32 -11.34 -19.79
CA LYS A 99 -6.39 -12.62 -20.51
C LYS A 99 -7.57 -12.68 -21.50
N SER A 100 -8.71 -12.07 -21.16
CA SER A 100 -9.90 -12.12 -22.02
C SER A 100 -9.94 -11.05 -23.12
N VAL A 101 -9.15 -9.97 -23.00
CA VAL A 101 -9.19 -8.82 -23.93
C VAL A 101 -7.98 -8.79 -24.87
N ILE A 102 -6.83 -9.31 -24.45
CA ILE A 102 -5.57 -9.15 -25.19
C ILE A 102 -5.28 -10.39 -26.06
N GLN A 103 -4.89 -10.14 -27.32
CA GLN A 103 -4.46 -11.18 -28.26
C GLN A 103 -3.21 -11.92 -27.77
N GLU A 104 -3.07 -13.19 -28.17
CA GLU A 104 -2.04 -14.11 -27.66
C GLU A 104 -0.61 -13.59 -27.80
N ASN A 105 -0.34 -12.81 -28.85
CA ASN A 105 0.98 -12.23 -29.14
C ASN A 105 1.44 -11.18 -28.12
N CYS A 106 0.53 -10.57 -27.34
CA CYS A 106 0.86 -9.53 -26.35
C CYS A 106 0.78 -10.02 -24.90
N ILE A 107 0.58 -11.33 -24.66
CA ILE A 107 0.46 -11.91 -23.31
C ILE A 107 1.73 -11.72 -22.47
N ILE A 108 2.92 -11.64 -23.11
CA ILE A 108 4.19 -11.42 -22.41
C ILE A 108 4.20 -10.05 -21.72
N ILE A 109 3.71 -9.02 -22.38
CA ILE A 109 3.65 -7.65 -21.84
C ILE A 109 2.70 -7.61 -20.65
N VAL A 110 1.57 -8.32 -20.74
CA VAL A 110 0.60 -8.47 -19.63
C VAL A 110 1.24 -9.15 -18.42
N LYS A 111 2.00 -10.23 -18.65
CA LYS A 111 2.75 -10.94 -17.60
C LYS A 111 3.72 -10.02 -16.89
N ILE A 112 4.51 -9.26 -17.63
CA ILE A 112 5.47 -8.30 -17.08
C ILE A 112 4.73 -7.21 -16.29
N ALA A 113 3.65 -6.63 -16.84
CA ALA A 113 2.89 -5.59 -16.17
C ALA A 113 2.27 -6.07 -14.84
N VAL A 114 1.70 -7.28 -14.81
CA VAL A 114 1.14 -7.85 -13.58
C VAL A 114 2.23 -8.19 -12.57
N PHE A 115 3.37 -8.72 -13.02
CA PHE A 115 4.51 -8.98 -12.16
C PHE A 115 5.08 -7.71 -11.52
N LEU A 116 5.23 -6.63 -12.28
CA LEU A 116 5.65 -5.32 -11.77
C LEU A 116 4.65 -4.77 -10.74
N ASN A 117 3.34 -4.91 -10.98
CA ASN A 117 2.32 -4.52 -9.99
C ASN A 117 2.47 -5.31 -8.68
N VAL A 118 2.80 -6.61 -8.75
CA VAL A 118 3.05 -7.43 -7.55
C VAL A 118 4.28 -6.92 -6.81
N ILE A 119 5.40 -6.68 -7.51
CA ILE A 119 6.63 -6.14 -6.91
C ILE A 119 6.37 -4.80 -6.22
N GLU A 120 5.64 -3.89 -6.88
CA GLU A 120 5.29 -2.59 -6.31
C GLU A 120 4.51 -2.72 -5.00
N ASN A 121 3.54 -3.64 -4.95
CA ASN A 121 2.77 -3.91 -3.73
C ASN A 121 3.63 -4.49 -2.61
N PHE A 122 4.57 -5.39 -2.93
CA PHE A 122 5.55 -5.89 -1.97
C PHE A 122 6.49 -4.79 -1.48
N ALA A 123 6.93 -3.89 -2.36
CA ALA A 123 7.77 -2.75 -1.99
C ALA A 123 7.04 -1.81 -1.02
N LEU A 124 5.76 -1.50 -1.28
CA LEU A 124 4.93 -0.69 -0.38
C LEU A 124 4.75 -1.34 1.00
N LEU A 125 4.53 -2.66 1.04
CA LEU A 125 4.49 -3.42 2.30
C LEU A 125 5.85 -3.41 3.01
N GLY A 126 6.93 -3.59 2.26
CA GLY A 126 8.30 -3.55 2.76
C GLY A 126 8.65 -2.21 3.41
N LEU A 127 8.36 -1.10 2.74
CA LEU A 127 8.56 0.26 3.27
C LEU A 127 7.73 0.51 4.54
N THR A 128 6.52 -0.06 4.60
CA THR A 128 5.64 0.08 5.77
C THR A 128 6.13 -0.77 6.95
N HIS A 129 6.66 -1.97 6.68
CA HIS A 129 7.21 -2.86 7.70
C HIS A 129 8.55 -2.34 8.25
N TRP A 130 9.48 -2.01 7.35
CA TRP A 130 10.78 -1.44 7.64
C TRP A 130 10.71 0.08 7.77
N THR A 131 9.89 0.57 8.71
CA THR A 131 9.95 1.99 9.07
C THR A 131 11.29 2.24 9.77
N SER A 132 12.14 3.06 9.14
CA SER A 132 13.46 3.47 9.62
C SER A 132 13.45 3.91 11.10
N SER A 133 12.29 4.36 11.61
CA SER A 133 12.18 4.86 12.97
C SER A 133 12.51 3.91 14.12
N LYS A 134 12.35 2.60 13.92
CA LYS A 134 12.73 1.65 14.98
C LYS A 134 14.22 1.28 14.97
N ASN A 135 14.93 1.54 13.86
CA ASN A 135 16.34 1.19 13.73
C ASN A 135 17.28 2.24 14.32
N TYR A 136 16.94 3.53 14.33
CA TYR A 136 17.79 4.52 15.02
C TYR A 136 17.79 4.32 16.55
N ARG A 137 16.65 3.92 17.14
CA ARG A 137 16.55 3.67 18.58
C ARG A 137 17.32 2.41 18.99
N LYS A 138 17.32 1.36 18.16
CA LYS A 138 18.13 0.17 18.38
C LYS A 138 19.62 0.45 18.23
N LEU A 139 20.03 1.20 17.21
CA LEU A 139 21.44 1.52 16.99
C LEU A 139 22.02 2.37 18.13
N HIS A 140 21.27 3.36 18.62
CA HIS A 140 21.71 4.22 19.73
C HIS A 140 21.78 3.48 21.08
N LEU A 141 20.91 2.50 21.33
CA LEU A 141 20.97 1.66 22.53
C LEU A 141 22.16 0.69 22.49
N VAL A 142 22.51 0.19 21.31
CA VAL A 142 23.68 -0.68 21.13
C VAL A 142 24.95 0.12 21.39
N THR A 143 25.09 1.35 20.87
CA THR A 143 26.28 2.18 21.11
C THR A 143 26.47 2.56 22.58
N LEU A 144 25.39 2.83 23.33
CA LEU A 144 25.45 3.12 24.78
C LEU A 144 25.74 1.91 25.66
N SER A 145 25.62 0.68 25.13
CA SER A 145 25.93 -0.55 25.88
C SER A 145 27.41 -0.95 25.77
N TYR A 146 28.18 -0.27 24.92
CA TYR A 146 29.62 -0.52 24.69
C TYR A 146 30.54 0.62 25.18
N THR A 147 30.00 1.56 25.96
CA THR A 147 30.73 2.59 26.73
C THR A 147 30.33 2.51 28.18
#